data_AF-A0A963GLP0-F1
#
_entry.id   AF-A0A963GLP0-F1
#
_cell.length_a   1.000
_cell.length_b   1.000
_cell.length_c   1.000
_cell.angle_alpha   90.00
_cell.angle_beta   90.00
_cell.angle_gamma   90.00
#
_symmetry.space_group_name_H-M   'P 1'
#
loop_
_entity.id
_entity.type
_entity.pdbx_description
1 polymer ?
#
loop_
_entity_poly.entity_id
_entity_poly.type
_entity_poly.pdbx_seq_one_letter_code
_entity_poly.pdbx_strand_id
1 'polypeptide(L)'
;MLSEADEMTTQFIRDLHQFALAVDIVSTELLQEVGKLLDDYFRKTLRTGTYEVRIEAPPGTDGERFLATLWSSDGKKYTAPLHKADGSIRGHTSYAVQFDKPLWITVADGSESLLQATSYCEMWSGADDLPAYRDWAGEPFLTSVIVPIGRPASGFLNLEFEQHLDLCSGAKAELLHVAKIIEIFCRSHDSHRAQLDNTHNAFQNLNAKIIQSPLLKPKLFLAFSSRADAEVVGAVKTILAERSADFDVVSWDEMHESGNVNAQIADAISSAAFGVCYMSEPAGANGRFQDNPNVVFEAGMFHAMNAADVGGTLWVPIREECSGPPPFDFAAERLLVVPRGKGGKLNKRALTANLRNRVNSLLESR
;
A
#
# COMPACT_ATOMS: atom_id res chain seq x y z
N MET A 1 36.55 39.61 2.34
CA MET A 1 35.39 40.05 1.55
C MET A 1 35.08 38.93 0.59
N LEU A 2 33.88 38.35 0.68
CA LEU A 2 33.39 37.41 -0.32
C LEU A 2 33.08 38.20 -1.59
N SER A 3 33.13 37.55 -2.76
CA SER A 3 32.68 38.21 -3.98
C SER A 3 31.16 38.43 -3.95
N GLU A 4 30.64 39.41 -4.68
CA GLU A 4 29.18 39.68 -4.75
C GLU A 4 28.39 38.44 -5.21
N ALA A 5 29.00 37.61 -6.06
CA ALA A 5 28.45 36.32 -6.47
C ALA A 5 28.40 35.30 -5.32
N ASP A 6 29.45 35.19 -4.51
CA ASP A 6 29.48 34.29 -3.35
C ASP A 6 28.45 34.70 -2.27
N GLU A 7 28.23 36.01 -2.10
CA GLU A 7 27.20 36.54 -1.19
C GLU A 7 25.78 36.19 -1.69
N MET A 8 25.52 36.31 -2.99
CA MET A 8 24.23 35.92 -3.59
C MET A 8 23.95 34.41 -3.50
N THR A 9 24.96 33.57 -3.70
CA THR A 9 24.85 32.10 -3.58
C THR A 9 24.53 31.70 -2.13
N THR A 10 25.24 32.28 -1.16
CA THR A 10 24.98 32.04 0.27
C THR A 10 23.57 32.52 0.66
N GLN A 11 23.10 33.61 0.06
CA GLN A 11 21.76 34.15 0.29
C GLN A 11 20.66 33.19 -0.19
N PHE A 12 20.81 32.60 -1.37
CA PHE A 12 19.84 31.66 -1.93
C PHE A 12 19.64 30.43 -1.03
N ILE A 13 20.72 29.77 -0.59
CA ILE A 13 20.61 28.59 0.28
C ILE A 13 19.96 28.93 1.63
N ARG A 14 20.26 30.11 2.18
CA ARG A 14 19.61 30.59 3.40
C ARG A 14 18.12 30.79 3.22
N ASP A 15 17.70 31.40 2.11
CA ASP A 15 16.30 31.71 1.83
C ASP A 15 15.51 30.44 1.52
N LEU A 16 16.12 29.50 0.79
CA LEU A 16 15.55 28.17 0.56
C LEU A 16 15.37 27.39 1.86
N HIS A 17 16.30 27.51 2.82
CA HIS A 17 16.14 26.89 4.13
C HIS A 17 14.99 27.50 4.92
N GLN A 18 14.85 28.84 4.93
CA GLN A 18 13.71 29.49 5.58
C GLN A 18 12.39 29.07 4.95
N PHE A 19 12.36 28.95 3.62
CA PHE A 19 11.19 28.41 2.91
C PHE A 19 10.88 26.96 3.32
N ALA A 20 11.89 26.09 3.38
CA ALA A 20 11.73 24.69 3.82
C ALA A 20 11.19 24.57 5.25
N LEU A 21 11.56 25.49 6.14
CA LEU A 21 11.08 25.53 7.53
C LEU A 21 9.68 26.15 7.67
N ALA A 22 9.28 27.02 6.74
CA ALA A 22 8.01 27.74 6.80
C ALA A 22 6.86 27.02 6.09
N VAL A 23 7.16 26.06 5.21
CA VAL A 23 6.13 25.35 4.45
C VAL A 23 5.45 24.26 5.29
N ASP A 24 4.13 24.35 5.41
CA ASP A 24 3.34 23.39 6.20
C ASP A 24 3.09 22.07 5.45
N ILE A 25 2.85 22.15 4.14
CA ILE A 25 2.49 21.01 3.29
C ILE A 25 3.45 20.94 2.12
N VAL A 26 4.14 19.81 2.00
CA VAL A 26 4.97 19.50 0.85
C VAL A 26 4.24 18.46 0.01
N SER A 27 3.61 18.92 -1.07
CA SER A 27 3.02 18.03 -2.08
C SER A 27 4.10 17.48 -3.01
N THR A 28 3.73 16.50 -3.85
CA THR A 28 4.64 15.97 -4.88
C THR A 28 5.04 17.06 -5.87
N GLU A 29 4.12 17.95 -6.23
CA GLU A 29 4.37 19.06 -7.16
C GLU A 29 5.39 20.03 -6.58
N LEU A 30 5.21 20.46 -5.32
CA LEU A 30 6.16 21.36 -4.66
C LEU A 30 7.54 20.72 -4.54
N LEU A 31 7.60 19.43 -4.19
CA LEU A 31 8.86 18.70 -4.12
C LEU A 31 9.59 18.69 -5.48
N GLN A 32 8.87 18.56 -6.60
CA GLN A 32 9.45 18.67 -7.93
C GLN A 32 9.90 20.09 -8.29
N GLU A 33 9.17 21.12 -7.87
CA GLU A 33 9.57 22.52 -8.08
C GLU A 33 10.86 22.87 -7.32
N VAL A 34 10.98 22.42 -6.08
CA VAL A 34 12.23 22.54 -5.30
C VAL A 34 13.36 21.79 -5.99
N GLY A 35 13.10 20.58 -6.50
CA GLY A 35 14.08 19.82 -7.29
C GLY A 35 14.60 20.61 -8.49
N LYS A 36 13.74 21.34 -9.21
CA LYS A 36 14.15 22.21 -10.32
C LYS A 36 15.00 23.40 -9.87
N LEU A 37 14.68 24.01 -8.73
CA LEU A 37 15.50 25.10 -8.17
C LEU A 37 16.90 24.60 -7.80
N LEU A 38 17.00 23.40 -7.22
CA LEU A 38 18.28 22.78 -6.90
C LEU A 38 19.05 22.33 -8.15
N ASP A 39 18.36 21.80 -9.17
CA ASP A 39 18.96 21.49 -10.48
C ASP A 39 19.64 22.71 -11.09
N ASP A 40 18.92 23.84 -11.13
CA ASP A 40 19.43 25.12 -11.61
C ASP A 40 20.64 25.60 -10.80
N TYR A 41 20.56 25.50 -9.47
CA TYR A 41 21.66 25.87 -8.60
C TYR A 41 22.91 24.98 -8.83
N PHE A 42 22.77 23.66 -8.89
CA PHE A 42 23.88 22.74 -9.13
C PHE A 42 24.51 22.94 -10.50
N ARG A 43 23.70 23.01 -11.56
CA ARG A 43 24.19 23.14 -12.94
C ARG A 43 24.71 24.53 -13.28
N LYS A 44 24.01 25.59 -12.88
CA LYS A 44 24.34 26.97 -13.29
C LYS A 44 25.32 27.65 -12.33
N THR A 45 25.17 27.39 -11.03
CA THR A 45 25.99 28.05 -10.00
C THR A 45 27.21 27.23 -9.66
N LEU A 46 27.02 25.97 -9.24
CA LEU A 46 28.15 25.09 -8.91
C LEU A 46 28.85 24.52 -10.15
N ARG A 47 28.21 24.55 -11.32
CA ARG A 47 28.74 24.01 -12.59
C ARG A 47 29.11 22.53 -12.49
N THR A 48 28.27 21.76 -11.78
CA THR A 48 28.39 20.30 -11.72
C THR A 48 28.15 19.69 -13.09
N GLY A 49 28.96 18.71 -13.50
CA GLY A 49 28.70 17.95 -14.72
C GLY A 49 27.45 17.08 -14.58
N THR A 50 27.32 16.40 -13.44
CA THR A 50 26.10 15.68 -13.05
C THR A 50 25.85 15.77 -11.54
N TYR A 51 24.60 15.53 -11.16
CA TYR A 51 24.23 15.31 -9.77
C TYR A 51 23.17 14.23 -9.66
N GLU A 52 23.08 13.66 -8.47
CA GLU A 52 22.03 12.75 -8.09
C GLU A 52 21.65 12.93 -6.62
N VAL A 53 20.35 12.95 -6.35
CA VAL A 53 19.78 12.85 -5.02
C VAL A 53 19.02 11.54 -4.94
N ARG A 54 19.46 10.65 -4.05
CA ARG A 54 18.73 9.41 -3.74
C ARG A 54 18.30 9.40 -2.29
N ILE A 55 17.12 8.85 -2.05
CA ILE A 55 16.55 8.63 -0.72
C ILE A 55 16.17 7.16 -0.55
N GLU A 56 16.03 6.73 0.68
CA GLU A 56 15.66 5.37 1.05
C GLU A 56 14.29 5.03 0.46
N ALA A 57 14.26 3.95 -0.32
CA ALA A 57 13.03 3.36 -0.80
C ALA A 57 12.43 2.46 0.30
N PRO A 58 11.13 2.13 0.24
CA PRO A 58 10.54 1.16 1.13
C PRO A 58 11.38 -0.14 1.17
N PRO A 59 11.63 -0.71 2.36
CA PRO A 59 12.49 -1.88 2.49
C PRO A 59 11.93 -3.04 1.67
N GLY A 60 12.84 -3.79 1.03
CA GLY A 60 12.49 -5.05 0.36
C GLY A 60 12.12 -6.15 1.35
N THR A 61 11.72 -7.32 0.83
CA THR A 61 11.29 -8.48 1.65
C THR A 61 12.36 -9.00 2.62
N ASP A 62 13.64 -8.72 2.35
CA ASP A 62 14.78 -9.32 3.06
C ASP A 62 15.49 -8.34 4.01
N GLY A 63 14.92 -7.15 4.24
CA GLY A 63 15.51 -6.12 5.11
C GLY A 63 16.71 -5.37 4.50
N GLU A 64 17.08 -5.65 3.25
CA GLU A 64 18.08 -4.88 2.50
C GLU A 64 17.58 -3.45 2.24
N ARG A 65 18.49 -2.49 2.41
CA ARG A 65 18.22 -1.07 2.19
C ARG A 65 18.41 -0.72 0.72
N PHE A 66 17.40 -0.10 0.13
CA PHE A 66 17.43 0.37 -1.25
C PHE A 66 17.40 1.89 -1.29
N LEU A 67 18.15 2.47 -2.22
CA LEU A 67 18.12 3.90 -2.52
C LEU A 67 17.45 4.11 -3.86
N ALA A 68 16.41 4.94 -3.89
CA ALA A 68 15.72 5.35 -5.10
C ALA A 68 16.06 6.81 -5.45
N THR A 69 16.19 7.08 -6.75
CA THR A 69 16.40 8.44 -7.26
C THR A 69 15.19 9.31 -6.95
N LEU A 70 15.43 10.37 -6.19
CA LEU A 70 14.51 11.47 -5.99
C LEU A 70 14.63 12.47 -7.14
N TRP A 71 15.87 12.95 -7.37
CA TRP A 71 16.21 13.87 -8.47
C TRP A 71 17.54 13.44 -9.09
N SER A 72 17.67 13.60 -10.40
CA SER A 72 18.93 13.40 -11.12
C SER A 72 19.03 14.36 -12.27
N SER A 73 20.27 14.66 -12.65
CA SER A 73 20.58 15.49 -13.79
C SER A 73 20.02 14.91 -15.11
N ASP A 74 19.98 13.59 -15.26
CA ASP A 74 19.50 12.90 -16.46
C ASP A 74 17.99 12.60 -16.46
N GLY A 75 17.28 12.95 -15.39
CA GLY A 75 15.85 12.74 -15.22
C GLY A 75 15.42 11.27 -15.11
N LYS A 76 16.37 10.32 -15.05
CA LYS A 76 16.05 8.90 -14.98
C LYS A 76 15.82 8.45 -13.54
N LYS A 77 14.93 7.48 -13.37
CA LYS A 77 14.62 6.89 -12.07
C LYS A 77 15.36 5.58 -11.92
N TYR A 78 16.19 5.50 -10.89
CA TYR A 78 16.92 4.29 -10.55
C TYR A 78 16.59 3.84 -9.14
N THR A 79 16.70 2.54 -8.89
CA THR A 79 16.64 1.98 -7.54
C THR A 79 17.75 0.94 -7.41
N ALA A 80 18.52 1.04 -6.34
CA ALA A 80 19.72 0.23 -6.15
C ALA A 80 19.88 -0.14 -4.67
N PRO A 81 20.21 -1.41 -4.35
CA PRO A 81 20.65 -1.79 -3.00
C PRO A 81 21.98 -1.11 -2.64
N LEU A 82 22.23 -0.98 -1.34
CA LEU A 82 23.50 -0.50 -0.79
C LEU A 82 24.63 -1.53 -1.00
N HIS A 83 24.30 -2.81 -0.94
CA HIS A 83 25.26 -3.90 -1.11
C HIS A 83 25.17 -4.57 -2.48
N LYS A 84 26.25 -5.21 -2.89
CA LYS A 84 26.30 -6.16 -4.01
C LYS A 84 25.80 -7.53 -3.54
N ALA A 85 25.62 -8.44 -4.50
CA ALA A 85 25.16 -9.81 -4.21
C ALA A 85 26.13 -10.62 -3.32
N ASP A 86 27.41 -10.24 -3.27
CA ASP A 86 28.43 -10.84 -2.40
C ASP A 86 28.49 -10.20 -1.00
N GLY A 87 27.60 -9.24 -0.71
CA GLY A 87 27.57 -8.48 0.55
C GLY A 87 28.54 -7.31 0.62
N SER A 88 29.39 -7.09 -0.40
CA SER A 88 30.29 -5.93 -0.41
C SER A 88 29.52 -4.63 -0.63
N ILE A 89 30.06 -3.52 -0.15
CA ILE A 89 29.52 -2.18 -0.45
C ILE A 89 29.64 -1.90 -1.95
N ARG A 90 28.59 -1.31 -2.52
CA ARG A 90 28.45 -1.18 -3.98
C ARG A 90 29.35 -0.11 -4.61
N GLY A 91 29.68 0.95 -3.88
CA GLY A 91 30.49 2.06 -4.34
C GLY A 91 30.52 3.22 -3.33
N HIS A 92 31.13 4.34 -3.70
CA HIS A 92 31.31 5.49 -2.81
C HIS A 92 30.01 6.03 -2.22
N THR A 93 28.94 6.14 -3.03
CA THR A 93 27.63 6.65 -2.55
C THR A 93 27.00 5.72 -1.51
N SER A 94 27.07 4.40 -1.73
CA SER A 94 26.61 3.41 -0.74
C SER A 94 27.45 3.42 0.54
N TYR A 95 28.78 3.62 0.42
CA TYR A 95 29.68 3.77 1.56
C TYR A 95 29.27 4.98 2.42
N ALA A 96 29.06 6.14 1.77
CA ALA A 96 28.68 7.38 2.45
C ALA A 96 27.41 7.22 3.28
N VAL A 97 26.38 6.56 2.72
CA VAL A 97 25.12 6.30 3.43
C VAL A 97 25.28 5.24 4.51
N GLN A 98 25.96 4.14 4.24
CA GLN A 98 26.12 3.05 5.21
C GLN A 98 26.86 3.49 6.47
N PHE A 99 27.86 4.37 6.33
CA PHE A 99 28.70 4.83 7.43
C PHE A 99 28.39 6.26 7.90
N ASP A 100 27.38 6.91 7.33
CA ASP A 100 27.03 8.31 7.62
C ASP A 100 28.24 9.26 7.51
N LYS A 101 29.04 9.08 6.44
CA LYS A 101 30.27 9.84 6.19
C LYS A 101 30.15 10.66 4.91
N PRO A 102 30.27 12.00 4.97
CA PRO A 102 30.43 12.81 3.77
C PRO A 102 31.80 12.54 3.15
N LEU A 103 31.86 12.47 1.82
CA LEU A 103 33.05 12.14 1.06
C LEU A 103 33.36 13.28 0.09
N TRP A 104 34.63 13.65 0.00
CA TRP A 104 35.15 14.52 -1.07
C TRP A 104 36.30 13.80 -1.73
N ILE A 105 36.04 13.22 -2.91
CA ILE A 105 36.92 12.26 -3.56
C ILE A 105 37.48 12.86 -4.84
N THR A 106 38.80 12.86 -4.97
CA THR A 106 39.50 13.23 -6.20
C THR A 106 40.44 12.12 -6.67
N VAL A 107 40.83 12.17 -7.95
CA VAL A 107 41.85 11.27 -8.52
C VAL A 107 43.20 11.53 -7.85
N ALA A 108 43.88 10.48 -7.37
CA ALA A 108 45.17 10.61 -6.66
C ALA A 108 46.40 10.18 -7.48
N ASP A 109 46.23 9.41 -8.55
CA ASP A 109 47.32 8.79 -9.31
C ASP A 109 47.60 9.45 -10.68
N GLY A 110 47.00 10.61 -10.93
CA GLY A 110 47.15 11.33 -12.20
C GLY A 110 46.36 10.72 -13.37
N SER A 111 45.44 9.79 -13.10
CA SER A 111 44.52 9.27 -14.11
C SER A 111 43.61 10.36 -14.69
N GLU A 112 43.09 10.13 -15.89
CA GLU A 112 42.23 11.09 -16.59
C GLU A 112 40.81 11.18 -15.98
N SER A 113 40.41 10.22 -15.15
CA SER A 113 39.11 10.22 -14.47
C SER A 113 39.06 9.30 -13.25
N LEU A 114 38.07 9.49 -12.39
CA LEU A 114 37.76 8.63 -11.24
C LEU A 114 37.46 7.18 -11.64
N LEU A 115 36.93 6.96 -12.84
CA LEU A 115 36.65 5.62 -13.38
C LEU A 115 37.93 4.85 -13.70
N GLN A 116 38.98 5.54 -14.13
CA GLN A 116 40.26 4.94 -14.50
C GLN A 116 41.25 4.89 -13.32
N ALA A 117 41.01 5.70 -12.29
CA ALA A 117 41.88 5.79 -11.13
C ALA A 117 41.98 4.48 -10.35
N THR A 118 43.22 4.12 -10.00
CA THR A 118 43.58 3.01 -9.10
C THR A 118 43.71 3.44 -7.65
N SER A 119 43.77 4.75 -7.39
CA SER A 119 43.77 5.32 -6.05
C SER A 119 43.02 6.65 -5.99
N TYR A 120 42.45 6.92 -4.81
CA TYR A 120 41.61 8.08 -4.54
C TYR A 120 42.19 8.92 -3.40
N CYS A 121 42.00 10.23 -3.47
CA CYS A 121 42.24 11.15 -2.37
C CYS A 121 40.89 11.53 -1.76
N GLU A 122 40.64 11.13 -0.51
CA GLU A 122 39.46 11.54 0.25
C GLU A 122 39.85 12.64 1.23
N MET A 123 39.18 13.80 1.15
CA MET A 123 39.59 14.99 1.90
C MET A 123 38.61 15.41 3.00
N TRP A 124 37.40 14.84 3.06
CA TRP A 124 36.35 15.29 3.97
C TRP A 124 36.33 14.56 5.30
N SER A 125 36.12 13.25 5.30
CA SER A 125 35.81 12.46 6.50
C SER A 125 36.98 11.63 7.04
N GLY A 126 38.09 11.56 6.30
CA GLY A 126 39.19 10.65 6.60
C GLY A 126 38.78 9.20 6.38
N ALA A 127 37.99 8.93 5.34
CA ALA A 127 37.61 7.58 4.99
C ALA A 127 38.75 6.87 4.27
N ASP A 128 39.24 5.79 4.86
CA ASP A 128 40.21 4.88 4.25
C ASP A 128 39.50 3.70 3.57
N ASP A 129 40.18 3.06 2.61
CA ASP A 129 39.72 1.86 1.90
C ASP A 129 38.34 2.03 1.21
N LEU A 130 38.23 3.08 0.40
CA LEU A 130 37.03 3.35 -0.38
C LEU A 130 36.80 2.27 -1.46
N PRO A 131 35.55 1.78 -1.64
CA PRO A 131 35.24 0.87 -2.74
C PRO A 131 35.45 1.54 -4.09
N ALA A 132 35.79 0.79 -5.13
CA ALA A 132 36.03 1.36 -6.47
C ALA A 132 34.90 2.29 -6.95
N TYR A 133 35.29 3.39 -7.58
CA TYR A 133 34.38 4.32 -8.24
C TYR A 133 33.57 3.60 -9.31
N ARG A 134 32.32 4.02 -9.47
CA ARG A 134 31.43 3.51 -10.50
C ARG A 134 30.86 4.67 -11.27
N ASP A 135 31.00 4.62 -12.58
CA ASP A 135 30.44 5.61 -13.48
C ASP A 135 28.93 5.41 -13.65
N TRP A 136 28.23 6.53 -13.76
CA TRP A 136 26.79 6.64 -13.93
C TRP A 136 26.39 7.48 -15.15
N ALA A 137 27.27 8.35 -15.67
CA ALA A 137 26.94 9.33 -16.70
C ALA A 137 27.80 9.22 -17.97
N GLY A 138 28.90 8.46 -17.96
CA GLY A 138 29.76 8.27 -19.13
C GLY A 138 30.79 9.39 -19.36
N GLU A 139 30.90 10.34 -18.43
CA GLU A 139 31.78 11.51 -18.54
C GLU A 139 33.05 11.35 -17.67
N PRO A 140 34.18 11.97 -18.04
CA PRO A 140 35.44 11.86 -17.30
C PRO A 140 35.46 12.77 -16.07
N PHE A 141 34.80 12.36 -14.99
CA PHE A 141 34.82 13.13 -13.74
C PHE A 141 36.15 12.99 -12.99
N LEU A 142 36.62 14.11 -12.43
CA LEU A 142 37.83 14.20 -11.62
C LEU A 142 37.54 14.37 -10.12
N THR A 143 36.37 14.89 -9.79
CA THR A 143 35.92 15.08 -8.40
C THR A 143 34.50 14.54 -8.21
N SER A 144 34.28 13.80 -7.12
CA SER A 144 32.96 13.35 -6.65
C SER A 144 32.76 13.78 -5.20
N VAL A 145 31.69 14.53 -4.95
CA VAL A 145 31.33 15.04 -3.62
C VAL A 145 30.01 14.42 -3.20
N ILE A 146 30.03 13.66 -2.11
CA ILE A 146 28.89 12.90 -1.62
C ILE A 146 28.56 13.35 -0.21
N VAL A 147 27.32 13.80 0.00
CA VAL A 147 26.83 14.25 1.30
C VAL A 147 25.63 13.40 1.71
N PRO A 148 25.73 12.62 2.81
CA PRO A 148 24.60 11.91 3.37
C PRO A 148 23.46 12.85 3.75
N ILE A 149 22.23 12.41 3.55
CA ILE A 149 21.00 13.13 3.89
C ILE A 149 20.34 12.42 5.08
N GLY A 150 20.00 13.18 6.11
CA GLY A 150 19.42 12.67 7.34
C GLY A 150 20.44 12.09 8.33
N ARG A 151 20.00 11.85 9.58
CA ARG A 151 20.76 11.14 10.62
C ARG A 151 19.82 10.22 11.43
N PRO A 152 19.96 8.88 11.33
CA PRO A 152 20.90 8.16 10.46
C PRO A 152 20.65 8.47 8.98
N ALA A 153 21.69 8.35 8.15
CA ALA A 153 21.60 8.67 6.73
C ALA A 153 20.54 7.80 6.03
N SER A 154 19.54 8.45 5.44
CA SER A 154 18.44 7.85 4.69
C SER A 154 18.51 8.21 3.20
N GLY A 155 19.67 8.67 2.73
CA GLY A 155 19.87 9.14 1.37
C GLY A 155 21.22 9.83 1.18
N PHE A 156 21.48 10.32 -0.02
CA PHE A 156 22.65 11.12 -0.34
C PHE A 156 22.36 12.16 -1.42
N LEU A 157 23.16 13.22 -1.40
CA LEU A 157 23.41 14.13 -2.51
C LEU A 157 24.80 13.80 -3.09
N ASN A 158 24.89 13.47 -4.36
CA ASN A 158 26.14 13.27 -5.10
C ASN A 158 26.28 14.38 -6.14
N LEU A 159 27.41 15.07 -6.16
CA LEU A 159 27.78 16.07 -7.15
C LEU A 159 29.09 15.64 -7.80
N GLU A 160 29.14 15.58 -9.14
CA GLU A 160 30.36 15.19 -9.87
C GLU A 160 30.82 16.30 -10.81
N PHE A 161 32.13 16.48 -10.88
CA PHE A 161 32.79 17.57 -11.60
C PHE A 161 33.89 17.02 -12.51
N GLU A 162 33.96 17.57 -13.73
CA GLU A 162 35.02 17.31 -14.71
C GLU A 162 36.37 17.93 -14.32
N GLN A 163 36.40 18.73 -13.25
CA GLN A 163 37.59 19.42 -12.77
C GLN A 163 38.02 18.87 -11.41
N HIS A 164 39.32 18.93 -11.13
CA HIS A 164 39.84 18.67 -9.80
C HIS A 164 39.50 19.84 -8.88
N LEU A 165 38.72 19.61 -7.84
CA LEU A 165 38.33 20.64 -6.87
C LEU A 165 38.97 20.36 -5.52
N ASP A 166 39.63 21.39 -4.98
CA ASP A 166 40.14 21.36 -3.62
C ASP A 166 39.04 21.61 -2.61
N LEU A 167 39.12 20.92 -1.48
CA LEU A 167 38.15 21.04 -0.41
C LEU A 167 38.33 22.35 0.36
N CYS A 168 37.26 23.14 0.46
CA CYS A 168 37.23 24.35 1.28
C CYS A 168 36.14 24.29 2.37
N SER A 169 36.34 25.02 3.47
CA SER A 169 35.41 25.00 4.60
C SER A 169 34.04 25.60 4.27
N GLY A 170 33.99 26.58 3.35
CA GLY A 170 32.75 27.17 2.86
C GLY A 170 31.87 26.15 2.15
N ALA A 171 32.45 25.41 1.20
CA ALA A 171 31.74 24.36 0.48
C ALA A 171 31.22 23.25 1.41
N LYS A 172 31.99 22.85 2.44
CA LYS A 172 31.50 21.89 3.44
C LYS A 172 30.23 22.37 4.12
N ALA A 173 30.25 23.61 4.63
CA ALA A 173 29.13 24.18 5.36
C ALA A 173 27.90 24.31 4.46
N GLU A 174 28.09 24.81 3.23
CA GLU A 174 27.02 25.00 2.26
C GLU A 174 26.38 23.68 1.83
N LEU A 175 27.17 22.66 1.48
CA LEU A 175 26.63 21.36 1.04
C LEU A 175 25.93 20.59 2.17
N LEU A 176 26.43 20.68 3.41
CA LEU A 176 25.71 20.14 4.57
C LEU A 176 24.38 20.85 4.78
N HIS A 177 24.34 22.16 4.53
CA HIS A 177 23.11 22.94 4.61
C HIS A 177 22.12 22.53 3.52
N VAL A 178 22.57 22.37 2.27
CA VAL A 178 21.76 21.83 1.17
C VAL A 178 21.20 20.45 1.52
N ALA A 179 22.03 19.52 2.00
CA ALA A 179 21.57 18.19 2.41
C ALA A 179 20.50 18.27 3.52
N LYS A 180 20.64 19.21 4.46
CA LYS A 180 19.65 19.44 5.51
C LYS A 180 18.32 19.97 4.96
N ILE A 181 18.37 20.87 3.99
CA ILE A 181 17.17 21.39 3.31
C ILE A 181 16.43 20.25 2.62
N ILE A 182 17.15 19.39 1.89
CA ILE A 182 16.56 18.23 1.20
C ILE A 182 15.89 17.28 2.20
N GLU A 183 16.55 16.99 3.33
CA GLU A 183 16.00 16.18 4.41
C GLU A 183 14.65 16.74 4.92
N ILE A 184 14.58 18.05 5.14
CA ILE A 184 13.36 18.72 5.62
C ILE A 184 12.21 18.50 4.62
N PHE A 185 12.45 18.75 3.33
CA PHE A 185 11.43 18.55 2.29
C PHE A 185 10.96 17.11 2.19
N CYS A 186 11.89 16.15 2.19
CA CYS A 186 11.54 14.72 2.11
C CYS A 186 10.68 14.31 3.30
N ARG A 187 11.10 14.65 4.52
CA ARG A 187 10.37 14.31 5.74
C ARG A 187 8.99 14.94 5.79
N SER A 188 8.85 16.19 5.36
CA SER A 188 7.55 16.87 5.31
C SER A 188 6.64 16.25 4.25
N HIS A 189 7.17 15.84 3.10
CA HIS A 189 6.41 15.12 2.06
C HIS A 189 5.92 13.76 2.54
N ASP A 190 6.80 12.96 3.14
CA ASP A 190 6.45 11.64 3.67
C ASP A 190 5.40 11.74 4.79
N SER A 191 5.55 12.74 5.68
CA SER A 191 4.58 13.00 6.75
C SER A 191 3.21 13.37 6.19
N HIS A 192 3.16 14.22 5.16
CA HIS A 192 1.92 14.61 4.51
C HIS A 192 1.23 13.41 3.82
N ARG A 193 1.99 12.57 3.12
CA ARG A 193 1.46 11.36 2.50
C ARG A 193 0.87 10.39 3.54
N ALA A 194 1.59 10.14 4.63
CA ALA A 194 1.10 9.30 5.70
C ALA A 194 -0.19 9.85 6.33
N GLN A 195 -0.32 11.18 6.47
CA GLN A 195 -1.56 11.80 6.94
C GLN A 195 -2.73 11.59 5.96
N LEU A 196 -2.50 11.68 4.66
CA LEU A 196 -3.52 11.42 3.65
C LEU A 196 -4.00 9.96 3.70
N ASP A 197 -3.07 9.00 3.78
CA ASP A 197 -3.39 7.57 3.85
C ASP A 197 -4.18 7.26 5.13
N ASN A 198 -3.75 7.80 6.28
CA ASN A 198 -4.46 7.63 7.55
C ASN A 198 -5.86 8.25 7.53
N THR A 199 -6.01 9.43 6.92
CA THR A 199 -7.30 10.10 6.77
C THR A 199 -8.24 9.27 5.90
N HIS A 200 -7.72 8.72 4.80
CA HIS A 200 -8.47 7.84 3.92
C HIS A 200 -8.94 6.57 4.65
N ASN A 201 -8.04 5.90 5.36
CA ASN A 201 -8.36 4.70 6.14
C ASN A 201 -9.38 4.99 7.25
N ALA A 202 -9.22 6.12 7.96
CA ALA A 202 -10.17 6.54 8.98
C ALA A 202 -11.57 6.80 8.38
N PHE A 203 -11.63 7.43 7.20
CA PHE A 203 -12.88 7.64 6.49
C PHE A 203 -13.53 6.33 6.06
N GLN A 204 -12.77 5.39 5.49
CA GLN A 204 -13.27 4.06 5.13
C GLN A 204 -13.83 3.31 6.35
N ASN A 205 -13.11 3.36 7.48
CA ASN A 205 -13.57 2.76 8.74
C ASN A 205 -14.85 3.41 9.26
N LEU A 206 -14.99 4.74 9.15
CA LEU A 206 -16.20 5.44 9.50
C LEU A 206 -17.36 5.04 8.59
N ASN A 207 -17.12 4.96 7.28
CA ASN A 207 -18.12 4.58 6.29
C ASN A 207 -18.65 3.16 6.52
N ALA A 208 -17.77 2.21 6.86
CA ALA A 208 -18.18 0.85 7.22
C ALA A 208 -19.14 0.81 8.43
N LYS A 209 -18.96 1.72 9.39
CA LYS A 209 -19.81 1.80 10.60
C LYS A 209 -21.20 2.41 10.35
N ILE A 210 -21.42 3.10 9.23
CA ILE A 210 -22.73 3.69 8.90
C ILE A 210 -23.81 2.58 8.76
N ILE A 211 -23.43 1.40 8.28
CA ILE A 211 -24.32 0.24 8.09
C ILE A 211 -24.84 -0.30 9.44
N GLN A 212 -24.19 0.02 10.56
CA GLN A 212 -24.50 -0.51 11.89
C GLN A 212 -25.37 0.42 12.75
N SER A 213 -25.97 1.47 12.17
CA SER A 213 -26.78 2.43 12.93
C SER A 213 -27.88 1.74 13.76
N PRO A 214 -27.99 2.02 15.07
CA PRO A 214 -29.03 1.43 15.92
C PRO A 214 -30.43 2.03 15.67
N LEU A 215 -30.52 3.06 14.82
CA LEU A 215 -31.79 3.75 14.53
C LEU A 215 -32.64 3.05 13.46
N LEU A 216 -32.04 2.16 12.68
CA LEU A 216 -32.72 1.38 11.65
C LEU A 216 -32.55 -0.11 11.94
N LYS A 217 -33.53 -0.90 11.54
CA LYS A 217 -33.37 -2.36 11.54
C LYS A 217 -32.27 -2.72 10.54
N PRO A 218 -31.31 -3.57 10.92
CA PRO A 218 -30.35 -4.11 9.97
C PRO A 218 -31.09 -4.87 8.85
N LYS A 219 -30.53 -4.83 7.64
CA LYS A 219 -31.04 -5.64 6.52
C LYS A 219 -30.46 -7.05 6.59
N LEU A 220 -31.28 -8.06 6.31
CA LEU A 220 -30.88 -9.44 6.08
C LEU A 220 -31.16 -9.81 4.63
N PHE A 221 -30.13 -10.19 3.87
CA PHE A 221 -30.30 -10.64 2.50
C PHE A 221 -30.67 -12.13 2.45
N LEU A 222 -31.72 -12.46 1.70
CA LEU A 222 -32.15 -13.83 1.47
C LEU A 222 -31.90 -14.23 0.00
N ALA A 223 -31.05 -15.24 -0.17
CA ALA A 223 -30.61 -15.77 -1.45
C ALA A 223 -31.12 -17.21 -1.66
N PHE A 224 -31.73 -17.52 -2.80
CA PHE A 224 -32.17 -18.89 -3.16
C PHE A 224 -32.49 -19.00 -4.66
N SER A 225 -32.45 -20.20 -5.24
CA SER A 225 -32.83 -20.38 -6.66
C SER A 225 -34.35 -20.24 -6.85
N SER A 226 -34.81 -19.73 -8.00
CA SER A 226 -36.24 -19.78 -8.37
C SER A 226 -36.78 -21.22 -8.49
N ARG A 227 -35.88 -22.20 -8.65
CA ARG A 227 -36.20 -23.64 -8.66
C ARG A 227 -36.00 -24.30 -7.31
N ALA A 228 -35.59 -23.56 -6.28
CA ALA A 228 -35.35 -24.11 -4.96
C ALA A 228 -36.57 -24.84 -4.40
N ASP A 229 -36.33 -25.83 -3.54
CA ASP A 229 -37.41 -26.56 -2.87
C ASP A 229 -38.27 -25.60 -2.04
N ALA A 230 -39.55 -25.48 -2.43
CA ALA A 230 -40.50 -24.56 -1.83
C ALA A 230 -40.76 -24.83 -0.34
N GLU A 231 -40.64 -26.08 0.12
CA GLU A 231 -40.80 -26.40 1.54
C GLU A 231 -39.64 -25.86 2.37
N VAL A 232 -38.42 -25.92 1.82
CA VAL A 232 -37.20 -25.37 2.46
C VAL A 232 -37.28 -23.84 2.47
N VAL A 233 -37.53 -23.21 1.32
CA VAL A 233 -37.67 -21.75 1.22
C VAL A 233 -38.79 -21.25 2.13
N GLY A 234 -39.93 -21.94 2.17
CA GLY A 234 -41.05 -21.59 3.06
C GLY A 234 -40.68 -21.69 4.54
N ALA A 235 -39.91 -22.70 4.94
CA ALA A 235 -39.41 -22.81 6.30
C ALA A 235 -38.42 -21.68 6.66
N VAL A 236 -37.53 -21.30 5.73
CA VAL A 236 -36.62 -20.17 5.90
C VAL A 236 -37.39 -18.87 6.06
N LYS A 237 -38.29 -18.53 5.11
CA LYS A 237 -39.10 -17.31 5.15
C LYS A 237 -39.95 -17.24 6.44
N THR A 238 -40.49 -18.36 6.92
CA THR A 238 -41.24 -18.41 8.19
C THR A 238 -40.38 -18.00 9.38
N ILE A 239 -39.17 -18.53 9.51
CA ILE A 239 -38.28 -18.25 10.65
C ILE A 239 -37.77 -16.81 10.60
N LEU A 240 -37.47 -16.30 9.41
CA LEU A 240 -37.08 -14.90 9.25
C LEU A 240 -38.25 -13.96 9.60
N ALA A 241 -39.48 -14.31 9.25
CA ALA A 241 -40.68 -13.55 9.62
C ALA A 241 -40.94 -13.53 11.14
N GLU A 242 -40.66 -14.63 11.86
CA GLU A 242 -40.70 -14.69 13.34
C GLU A 242 -39.77 -13.64 13.99
N ARG A 243 -38.76 -13.16 13.25
CA ARG A 243 -37.74 -12.20 13.67
C ARG A 243 -37.83 -10.85 12.98
N SER A 244 -38.98 -10.53 12.37
CA SER A 244 -39.22 -9.26 11.66
C SER A 244 -39.09 -8.00 12.54
N ALA A 245 -39.09 -8.14 13.87
CA ALA A 245 -38.78 -7.03 14.78
C ALA A 245 -37.29 -6.67 14.82
N ASP A 246 -36.42 -7.64 14.51
CA ASP A 246 -34.96 -7.55 14.70
C ASP A 246 -34.22 -7.10 13.43
N PHE A 247 -34.77 -7.39 12.24
CA PHE A 247 -34.20 -7.03 10.93
C PHE A 247 -35.27 -6.91 9.84
N ASP A 248 -34.92 -6.24 8.75
CA ASP A 248 -35.71 -6.20 7.51
C ASP A 248 -35.14 -7.21 6.50
N VAL A 249 -35.98 -8.09 5.97
CA VAL A 249 -35.56 -9.10 4.97
C VAL A 249 -35.60 -8.47 3.58
N VAL A 250 -34.50 -8.56 2.86
CA VAL A 250 -34.41 -8.19 1.44
C VAL A 250 -34.20 -9.48 0.65
N SER A 251 -35.19 -9.84 -0.16
CA SER A 251 -35.17 -11.05 -0.97
C SER A 251 -34.98 -10.69 -2.44
N TRP A 252 -34.10 -11.41 -3.15
CA TRP A 252 -33.82 -11.09 -4.56
C TRP A 252 -35.06 -11.23 -5.46
N ASP A 253 -35.98 -12.14 -5.13
CA ASP A 253 -37.23 -12.37 -5.88
C ASP A 253 -38.24 -11.23 -5.75
N GLU A 254 -38.01 -10.30 -4.82
CA GLU A 254 -38.84 -9.11 -4.57
C GLU A 254 -38.21 -7.83 -5.17
N MET A 255 -37.03 -7.94 -5.81
CA MET A 255 -36.37 -6.81 -6.49
C MET A 255 -37.00 -6.58 -7.87
N HIS A 256 -37.78 -5.51 -7.99
CA HIS A 256 -38.53 -5.18 -9.20
C HIS A 256 -38.15 -3.83 -9.81
N GLU A 257 -37.09 -3.18 -9.32
CA GLU A 257 -36.67 -1.88 -9.83
C GLU A 257 -36.06 -1.99 -11.23
N SER A 258 -36.36 -1.03 -12.11
CA SER A 258 -35.80 -0.99 -13.46
C SER A 258 -34.30 -0.72 -13.41
N GLY A 259 -33.48 -1.69 -13.87
CA GLY A 259 -32.01 -1.55 -13.90
C GLY A 259 -31.29 -2.88 -14.11
N ASN A 260 -29.97 -2.88 -13.90
CA ASN A 260 -29.16 -4.10 -13.91
C ASN A 260 -29.35 -4.87 -12.59
N VAL A 261 -30.05 -6.00 -12.65
CA VAL A 261 -30.34 -6.88 -11.49
C VAL A 261 -29.07 -7.27 -10.74
N ASN A 262 -27.95 -7.49 -11.43
CA ASN A 262 -26.67 -7.83 -10.77
C ASN A 262 -26.14 -6.68 -9.91
N ALA A 263 -26.36 -5.42 -10.32
CA ALA A 263 -25.94 -4.26 -9.53
C ALA A 263 -26.84 -4.08 -8.30
N GLN A 264 -28.14 -4.37 -8.42
CA GLN A 264 -29.08 -4.32 -7.30
C GLN A 264 -28.78 -5.42 -6.26
N ILE A 265 -28.47 -6.64 -6.73
CA ILE A 265 -28.06 -7.74 -5.84
C ILE A 265 -26.75 -7.37 -5.12
N ALA A 266 -25.75 -6.83 -5.84
CA ALA A 266 -24.49 -6.42 -5.22
C ALA A 266 -24.68 -5.33 -4.15
N ASP A 267 -25.54 -4.35 -4.39
CA ASP A 267 -25.86 -3.28 -3.44
C ASP A 267 -26.67 -3.78 -2.22
N ALA A 268 -27.61 -4.71 -2.46
CA ALA A 268 -28.36 -5.34 -1.38
C ALA A 268 -27.47 -6.22 -0.49
N ILE A 269 -26.51 -6.95 -1.08
CA ILE A 269 -25.52 -7.74 -0.34
C ILE A 269 -24.60 -6.81 0.47
N SER A 270 -24.08 -5.75 -0.14
CA SER A 270 -23.14 -4.84 0.53
C SER A 270 -23.78 -4.02 1.65
N SER A 271 -25.08 -3.74 1.56
CA SER A 271 -25.84 -3.01 2.59
C SER A 271 -26.50 -3.91 3.64
N ALA A 272 -26.44 -5.23 3.48
CA ALA A 272 -26.99 -6.18 4.44
C ALA A 272 -26.00 -6.45 5.58
N ALA A 273 -26.50 -6.41 6.81
CA ALA A 273 -25.72 -6.80 7.98
C ALA A 273 -25.63 -8.33 8.13
N PHE A 274 -26.62 -9.06 7.59
CA PHE A 274 -26.70 -10.51 7.67
C PHE A 274 -27.05 -11.14 6.31
N GLY A 275 -26.64 -12.39 6.10
CA GLY A 275 -27.02 -13.16 4.92
C GLY A 275 -27.62 -14.53 5.25
N VAL A 276 -28.58 -14.99 4.46
CA VAL A 276 -29.04 -16.39 4.44
C VAL A 276 -29.07 -16.86 3.00
N CYS A 277 -28.28 -17.89 2.68
CA CYS A 277 -28.15 -18.38 1.31
C CYS A 277 -28.54 -19.85 1.23
N TYR A 278 -29.69 -20.17 0.62
CA TYR A 278 -30.06 -21.54 0.28
C TYR A 278 -29.56 -21.90 -1.12
N MET A 279 -28.41 -22.58 -1.15
CA MET A 279 -27.64 -22.79 -2.37
C MET A 279 -28.20 -23.86 -3.29
N SER A 280 -29.02 -24.78 -2.78
CA SER A 280 -29.39 -26.00 -3.52
C SER A 280 -30.70 -25.86 -4.31
N GLU A 281 -30.75 -26.52 -5.46
CA GLU A 281 -31.92 -26.67 -6.32
C GLU A 281 -32.05 -28.11 -6.84
N PRO A 282 -33.25 -28.58 -7.24
CA PRO A 282 -33.46 -29.91 -7.76
C PRO A 282 -32.65 -30.18 -9.05
N ALA A 283 -31.94 -31.30 -9.07
CA ALA A 283 -31.20 -31.82 -10.21
C ALA A 283 -32.00 -32.97 -10.89
N GLY A 284 -33.00 -32.60 -11.69
CA GLY A 284 -33.86 -33.54 -12.42
C GLY A 284 -34.94 -34.20 -11.54
N ALA A 285 -35.48 -35.34 -11.99
CA ALA A 285 -36.69 -35.96 -11.41
C ALA A 285 -36.44 -36.91 -10.21
N ASN A 286 -35.18 -37.19 -9.86
CA ASN A 286 -34.83 -38.30 -8.96
C ASN A 286 -34.58 -37.86 -7.50
N GLY A 287 -35.13 -36.73 -7.07
CA GLY A 287 -34.92 -36.20 -5.70
C GLY A 287 -33.44 -35.87 -5.40
N ARG A 288 -32.63 -35.65 -6.44
CA ARG A 288 -31.25 -35.18 -6.33
C ARG A 288 -31.24 -33.66 -6.32
N PHE A 289 -30.21 -33.09 -5.72
CA PHE A 289 -29.99 -31.66 -5.65
C PHE A 289 -28.61 -31.33 -6.24
N GLN A 290 -28.47 -30.10 -6.72
CA GLN A 290 -27.21 -29.49 -7.13
C GLN A 290 -27.18 -28.07 -6.59
N ASP A 291 -26.00 -27.47 -6.48
CA ASP A 291 -25.92 -26.06 -6.15
C ASP A 291 -26.27 -25.19 -7.36
N ASN A 292 -27.04 -24.14 -7.12
CA ASN A 292 -27.31 -23.11 -8.10
C ASN A 292 -26.09 -22.16 -8.17
N PRO A 293 -25.49 -21.97 -9.36
CA PRO A 293 -24.27 -21.18 -9.49
C PRO A 293 -24.45 -19.71 -9.07
N ASN A 294 -25.62 -19.11 -9.32
CA ASN A 294 -25.87 -17.71 -8.95
C ASN A 294 -25.88 -17.54 -7.43
N VAL A 295 -26.57 -18.44 -6.72
CA VAL A 295 -26.62 -18.38 -5.25
C VAL A 295 -25.25 -18.69 -4.64
N VAL A 296 -24.45 -19.54 -5.27
CA VAL A 296 -23.04 -19.76 -4.87
C VAL A 296 -22.20 -18.51 -5.06
N PHE A 297 -22.39 -17.75 -6.15
CA PHE A 297 -21.73 -16.45 -6.33
C PHE A 297 -22.14 -15.46 -5.25
N GLU A 298 -23.44 -15.35 -4.93
CA GLU A 298 -23.96 -14.47 -3.88
C GLU A 298 -23.40 -14.86 -2.49
N ALA A 299 -23.35 -16.16 -2.19
CA ALA A 299 -22.72 -16.67 -0.97
C ALA A 299 -21.22 -16.36 -0.90
N GLY A 300 -20.51 -16.48 -2.03
CA GLY A 300 -19.10 -16.12 -2.14
C GLY A 300 -18.86 -14.63 -1.92
N MET A 301 -19.73 -13.76 -2.45
CA MET A 301 -19.68 -12.31 -2.21
C MET A 301 -19.86 -11.98 -0.72
N PHE A 302 -20.85 -12.60 -0.06
CA PHE A 302 -21.02 -12.45 1.40
C PHE A 302 -19.80 -12.90 2.19
N HIS A 303 -19.23 -14.04 1.80
CA HIS A 303 -18.06 -14.57 2.48
C HIS A 303 -16.85 -13.65 2.35
N ALA A 304 -16.58 -13.14 1.14
CA ALA A 304 -15.47 -12.22 0.90
C ALA A 304 -15.61 -10.90 1.67
N MET A 305 -16.83 -10.36 1.78
CA MET A 305 -17.08 -9.11 2.50
C MET A 305 -16.95 -9.25 4.02
N ASN A 306 -17.18 -10.45 4.56
CA ASN A 306 -17.16 -10.72 6.00
C ASN A 306 -15.92 -11.51 6.47
N ALA A 307 -14.97 -11.81 5.57
CA ALA A 307 -13.77 -12.59 5.90
C ALA A 307 -12.78 -11.85 6.81
N ALA A 308 -12.89 -10.51 6.93
CA ALA A 308 -12.01 -9.67 7.74
C ALA A 308 -12.45 -9.55 9.21
N ASP A 309 -13.68 -9.94 9.57
CA ASP A 309 -14.18 -9.84 10.94
C ASP A 309 -13.78 -11.08 11.76
N VAL A 310 -12.93 -10.87 12.77
CA VAL A 310 -12.40 -11.89 13.69
C VAL A 310 -13.47 -12.40 14.68
N GLY A 311 -14.74 -11.96 14.55
CA GLY A 311 -15.76 -12.06 15.60
C GLY A 311 -16.97 -12.95 15.35
N GLY A 312 -17.15 -13.58 14.18
CA GLY A 312 -18.32 -14.44 13.93
C GLY A 312 -18.68 -14.56 12.46
N THR A 313 -19.51 -15.55 12.10
CA THR A 313 -19.99 -15.71 10.71
C THR A 313 -21.30 -14.92 10.58
N LEU A 314 -21.29 -13.79 9.88
CA LEU A 314 -22.46 -12.91 9.69
C LEU A 314 -23.50 -13.44 8.68
N TRP A 315 -23.43 -14.73 8.32
CA TRP A 315 -24.36 -15.33 7.38
C TRP A 315 -24.55 -16.83 7.61
N VAL A 316 -25.66 -17.38 7.09
CA VAL A 316 -26.04 -18.80 7.21
C VAL A 316 -26.10 -19.44 5.81
N PRO A 317 -25.08 -20.22 5.42
CA PRO A 317 -25.19 -21.08 4.25
C PRO A 317 -26.07 -22.30 4.54
N ILE A 318 -27.07 -22.52 3.69
CA ILE A 318 -27.99 -23.66 3.75
C ILE A 318 -27.78 -24.51 2.49
N ARG A 319 -27.62 -25.82 2.66
CA ARG A 319 -27.32 -26.73 1.55
C ARG A 319 -27.96 -28.11 1.75
N GLU A 320 -28.31 -28.75 0.65
CA GLU A 320 -28.69 -30.17 0.63
C GLU A 320 -27.44 -31.06 0.71
N GLU A 321 -27.54 -32.17 1.44
CA GLU A 321 -26.42 -33.12 1.62
C GLU A 321 -25.95 -33.72 0.28
N CYS A 322 -26.89 -33.92 -0.65
CA CYS A 322 -26.64 -34.57 -1.93
C CYS A 322 -26.12 -33.64 -3.04
N SER A 323 -25.83 -32.35 -2.75
CA SER A 323 -25.44 -31.35 -3.76
C SER A 323 -23.99 -31.45 -4.26
N GLY A 324 -23.25 -32.48 -3.87
CA GLY A 324 -21.83 -32.69 -4.24
C GLY A 324 -20.86 -32.10 -3.19
N PRO A 325 -19.55 -32.01 -3.50
CA PRO A 325 -18.59 -31.36 -2.61
C PRO A 325 -18.90 -29.86 -2.49
N PRO A 326 -18.76 -29.24 -1.31
CA PRO A 326 -18.97 -27.81 -1.16
C PRO A 326 -17.92 -27.02 -1.97
N PRO A 327 -18.29 -25.88 -2.59
CA PRO A 327 -17.31 -24.97 -3.18
C PRO A 327 -16.37 -24.39 -2.09
N PHE A 328 -15.13 -24.03 -2.49
CA PHE A 328 -13.97 -23.48 -1.75
C PHE A 328 -14.21 -22.80 -0.36
N ASP A 329 -13.28 -22.97 0.59
CA ASP A 329 -13.14 -22.40 1.97
C ASP A 329 -14.37 -22.27 2.90
N PHE A 330 -15.56 -22.71 2.48
CA PHE A 330 -16.67 -22.91 3.40
C PHE A 330 -16.36 -24.10 4.31
N ALA A 331 -15.72 -23.84 5.45
CA ALA A 331 -15.50 -24.85 6.47
C ALA A 331 -16.83 -25.60 6.72
N ALA A 332 -16.83 -26.92 6.52
CA ALA A 332 -18.05 -27.74 6.56
C ALA A 332 -18.87 -27.55 7.86
N GLU A 333 -18.20 -27.14 8.93
CA GLU A 333 -18.75 -26.82 10.26
C GLU A 333 -19.71 -25.61 10.27
N ARG A 334 -19.68 -24.76 9.23
CA ARG A 334 -20.51 -23.56 9.10
C ARG A 334 -21.77 -23.80 8.25
N LEU A 335 -21.87 -24.93 7.55
CA LEU A 335 -23.00 -25.27 6.68
C LEU A 335 -24.19 -25.78 7.49
N LEU A 336 -25.38 -25.23 7.26
CA LEU A 336 -26.63 -25.83 7.69
C LEU A 336 -27.09 -26.83 6.63
N VAL A 337 -26.92 -28.12 6.93
CA VAL A 337 -27.39 -29.20 6.05
C VAL A 337 -28.90 -29.38 6.22
N VAL A 338 -29.64 -29.38 5.11
CA VAL A 338 -31.10 -29.60 5.11
C VAL A 338 -31.40 -31.04 5.55
N PRO A 339 -32.10 -31.24 6.68
CA PRO A 339 -32.37 -32.58 7.18
C PRO A 339 -33.53 -33.21 6.41
N ARG A 340 -33.27 -34.34 5.73
CA ARG A 340 -34.29 -35.12 5.02
C ARG A 340 -34.48 -36.50 5.65
N GLY A 341 -35.73 -36.95 5.72
CA GLY A 341 -36.11 -38.28 6.19
C GLY A 341 -36.07 -39.33 5.08
N LYS A 342 -36.51 -40.56 5.41
CA LYS A 342 -36.65 -41.64 4.43
C LYS A 342 -37.59 -41.21 3.28
N GLY A 343 -37.14 -41.38 2.03
CA GLY A 343 -37.88 -40.99 0.84
C GLY A 343 -37.71 -39.51 0.43
N GLY A 344 -36.70 -38.80 0.96
CA GLY A 344 -36.37 -37.44 0.55
C GLY A 344 -37.30 -36.35 1.08
N LYS A 345 -38.24 -36.70 1.97
CA LYS A 345 -39.14 -35.72 2.59
C LYS A 345 -38.39 -34.83 3.58
N LEU A 346 -38.68 -33.54 3.56
CA LEU A 346 -38.08 -32.57 4.47
C LEU A 346 -38.46 -32.87 5.93
N ASN A 347 -37.48 -32.95 6.82
CA ASN A 347 -37.70 -32.92 8.26
C ASN A 347 -37.83 -31.47 8.73
N LYS A 348 -39.01 -30.88 8.49
CA LYS A 348 -39.28 -29.46 8.76
C LYS A 348 -38.97 -29.07 10.21
N ARG A 349 -39.29 -29.94 11.19
CA ARG A 349 -39.02 -29.68 12.61
C ARG A 349 -37.52 -29.52 12.90
N ALA A 350 -36.69 -30.40 12.34
CA ALA A 350 -35.24 -30.33 12.52
C ALA A 350 -34.65 -29.11 11.80
N LEU A 351 -35.09 -28.84 10.55
CA LEU A 351 -34.64 -27.66 9.80
C LEU A 351 -34.95 -26.38 10.58
N THR A 352 -36.18 -26.25 11.08
CA THR A 352 -36.62 -25.08 11.83
C THR A 352 -35.83 -24.88 13.12
N ALA A 353 -35.56 -25.94 13.88
CA ALA A 353 -34.77 -25.85 15.10
C ALA A 353 -33.33 -25.39 14.80
N ASN A 354 -32.68 -26.00 13.80
CA ASN A 354 -31.31 -25.66 13.43
C ASN A 354 -31.18 -24.23 12.90
N LEU A 355 -32.12 -23.81 12.03
CA LEU A 355 -32.08 -22.48 11.44
C LEU A 355 -32.39 -21.39 12.48
N ARG A 356 -33.33 -21.63 13.40
CA ARG A 356 -33.59 -20.71 14.51
C ARG A 356 -32.35 -20.49 15.38
N ASN A 357 -31.62 -21.56 15.69
CA ASN A 357 -30.37 -21.45 16.45
C ASN A 357 -29.33 -20.61 15.70
N ARG A 358 -29.13 -20.86 14.40
CA ARG A 358 -28.18 -20.09 13.59
C ARG A 358 -28.56 -18.61 13.49
N VAL A 359 -29.83 -18.30 13.25
CA VAL A 359 -30.32 -16.91 13.20
C VAL A 359 -30.16 -16.21 14.55
N ASN A 360 -30.40 -16.90 15.67
CA ASN A 360 -30.16 -16.31 16.99
C ASN A 360 -28.68 -15.99 17.21
N SER A 361 -27.78 -16.90 16.83
CA SER A 361 -26.34 -16.66 16.93
C SER A 361 -25.87 -15.47 16.09
N LEU A 362 -26.50 -15.22 14.92
CA LEU A 362 -26.23 -14.00 14.13
C LEU A 362 -26.54 -12.72 14.91
N LEU A 363 -27.66 -12.72 15.64
CA LEU A 363 -28.11 -11.56 16.42
C LEU A 363 -27.27 -11.35 17.68
N GLU A 364 -26.74 -12.42 18.27
CA GLU A 364 -25.86 -12.39 19.44
C GLU A 364 -24.43 -11.96 19.09
N SER A 365 -24.00 -12.11 17.83
CA SER A 365 -22.68 -11.66 17.35
C SER A 365 -22.57 -10.16 17.05
N ARG A 366 -23.61 -9.37 17.39
CA ARG A 366 -23.65 -7.91 17.20
C ARG A 366 -23.01 -7.14 18.36
#